data_AF-A0A645JA25-F1
#
_entry.id   AF-A0A645JA25-F1
#
_cell.length_a   1.000
_cell.length_b   1.000
_cell.length_c   1.000
_cell.angle_alpha   90.00
_cell.angle_beta   90.00
_cell.angle_gamma   90.00
#
_symmetry.space_group_name_H-M   'P 1'
#
loop_
_entity.id
_entity.type
_entity.pdbx_description
1 polymer ?
#
loop_
_entity_poly.entity_id
_entity_poly.type
_entity_poly.pdbx_seq_one_letter_code
_entity_poly.pdbx_strand_id
1 'polypeptide(L)'
;MLDGFLRWLDGLNTKKIFSTIASVILLLVFFANHIDFIITLAPASVGADHAADYISEVRELQDRTEPGAKIGMTGGGLTAYFIEDRTIVNLDGLINSPEYFIAMKSAKANDFLDAMHLDYVYGQKYVITESDPYKEIFASRLDEVGTIKGFDNFTLFKYLINQ
;
A
#
# COMPACT_ATOMS: atom_id res chain seq x y z
N MET A 1 30.08 3.76 -39.57
CA MET A 1 29.79 3.22 -38.23
C MET A 1 29.53 1.71 -38.26
N LEU A 2 28.75 1.22 -39.23
CA LEU A 2 28.50 -0.22 -39.42
C LEU A 2 29.78 -1.04 -39.70
N ASP A 3 30.70 -0.53 -40.52
CA ASP A 3 31.92 -1.26 -40.90
C ASP A 3 32.91 -1.45 -39.74
N GLY A 4 32.96 -0.51 -38.80
CA GLY A 4 33.77 -0.63 -37.58
C GLY A 4 33.20 -1.67 -36.62
N PHE A 5 31.87 -1.77 -36.56
CA PHE A 5 31.16 -2.78 -35.78
C PHE A 5 31.37 -4.18 -36.36
N LEU A 6 31.29 -4.34 -37.68
CA LEU A 6 31.49 -5.63 -38.36
C LEU A 6 32.93 -6.16 -38.19
N ARG A 7 33.95 -5.32 -38.36
CA ARG A 7 35.36 -5.74 -38.15
C ARG A 7 35.69 -6.08 -36.69
N TRP A 8 35.01 -5.46 -35.73
CA TRP A 8 35.11 -5.83 -34.31
C TRP A 8 34.47 -7.20 -34.04
N LEU A 9 33.35 -7.50 -34.72
CA LEU A 9 32.63 -8.77 -34.63
C LEU A 9 33.46 -9.94 -35.17
N ASP A 10 34.17 -9.71 -36.28
CA ASP A 10 35.09 -10.70 -36.90
C ASP A 10 36.30 -11.05 -36.01
N GLY A 11 36.66 -10.18 -35.07
CA GLY A 11 37.79 -10.38 -34.14
C GLY A 11 37.43 -11.16 -32.86
N LEU A 12 36.16 -11.52 -32.67
CA LEU A 12 35.68 -12.21 -31.47
C LEU A 12 35.68 -13.73 -31.67
N ASN A 13 36.26 -14.47 -30.72
CA ASN A 13 36.15 -15.93 -30.65
C ASN A 13 34.66 -16.34 -30.65
N THR A 14 34.28 -17.41 -31.35
CA THR A 14 32.90 -17.92 -31.48
C THR A 14 32.16 -18.02 -30.13
N LYS A 15 32.89 -18.35 -29.04
CA LYS A 15 32.33 -18.36 -27.68
C LYS A 15 31.93 -16.96 -27.17
N LYS A 16 32.72 -15.93 -27.49
CA LYS A 16 32.42 -14.53 -27.16
C LYS A 16 31.24 -14.00 -27.99
N ILE A 17 31.17 -14.35 -29.27
CA ILE A 17 30.02 -14.01 -30.12
C ILE A 17 28.74 -14.61 -29.53
N PHE A 18 28.75 -15.90 -29.18
CA PHE A 18 27.59 -16.55 -28.56
C PHE A 18 27.21 -15.92 -27.21
N SER A 19 28.18 -15.63 -26.34
CA SER A 19 27.89 -14.97 -25.07
C SER A 19 27.32 -13.56 -25.26
N THR A 20 27.84 -12.79 -26.23
CA THR A 20 27.34 -11.44 -26.52
C THR A 20 25.92 -11.50 -27.05
N ILE A 21 25.61 -12.42 -27.98
CA ILE A 21 24.24 -12.63 -28.47
C ILE A 21 23.31 -13.02 -27.33
N ALA A 22 23.71 -13.97 -26.48
CA ALA A 22 22.92 -14.40 -25.34
C ALA A 22 22.65 -13.25 -24.36
N SER A 23 23.65 -12.43 -24.05
CA SER A 23 23.49 -11.25 -23.19
C SER A 23 22.55 -10.21 -23.78
N VAL A 24 22.64 -9.95 -25.09
CA VAL A 24 21.73 -9.03 -25.79
C VAL A 24 20.29 -9.55 -25.76
N ILE A 25 20.07 -10.83 -26.01
CA ILE A 25 18.73 -11.43 -25.94
C ILE A 25 18.17 -11.31 -24.52
N LEU A 26 18.97 -11.60 -23.50
CA LEU A 26 18.54 -11.54 -22.11
C LEU A 26 18.19 -10.11 -21.69
N LEU A 27 18.97 -9.12 -22.13
CA LEU A 27 18.63 -7.71 -21.95
C LEU A 27 17.32 -7.35 -22.65
N LEU A 28 17.14 -7.74 -23.91
CA LEU A 28 15.90 -7.44 -24.65
C LEU A 28 14.67 -8.06 -23.98
N VAL A 29 14.77 -9.30 -23.50
CA VAL A 29 13.69 -9.97 -22.76
C VAL A 29 13.42 -9.25 -21.44
N PHE A 30 14.47 -8.85 -20.71
CA PHE A 30 14.30 -8.08 -19.46
C PHE A 30 13.60 -6.74 -19.72
N PHE A 31 14.04 -5.99 -20.74
CA PHE A 31 13.44 -4.71 -21.10
C PHE A 31 12.00 -4.87 -21.58
N ALA A 32 11.70 -5.86 -22.42
CA ALA A 32 10.33 -6.12 -22.88
C ALA A 32 9.40 -6.40 -21.69
N ASN A 33 9.78 -7.32 -20.80
CA ASN A 33 8.99 -7.63 -19.61
C ASN A 33 8.86 -6.43 -18.67
N HIS A 34 9.91 -5.61 -18.53
CA HIS A 34 9.85 -4.43 -17.68
C HIS A 34 8.93 -3.35 -18.27
N ILE A 35 8.96 -3.14 -19.59
CA ILE A 35 8.05 -2.23 -20.27
C ILE A 35 6.60 -2.70 -20.13
N ASP A 36 6.33 -4.00 -20.37
CA ASP A 36 4.99 -4.57 -20.20
C ASP A 36 4.50 -4.42 -18.74
N PHE A 37 5.38 -4.62 -17.77
CA PHE A 37 5.09 -4.38 -16.36
C PHE A 37 4.70 -2.92 -16.09
N ILE A 38 5.48 -1.95 -16.60
CA ILE A 38 5.18 -0.52 -16.39
C ILE A 38 3.87 -0.11 -17.08
N ILE A 39 3.61 -0.57 -18.31
CA ILE A 39 2.37 -0.27 -19.04
C ILE A 39 1.15 -0.84 -18.29
N THR A 40 1.30 -2.02 -17.68
CA THR A 40 0.23 -2.65 -16.90
C THR A 40 0.03 -1.98 -15.55
N LEU A 41 1.12 -1.59 -14.87
CA LEU A 41 1.07 -0.98 -13.55
C LEU A 41 0.55 0.47 -13.58
N ALA A 42 0.99 1.25 -14.56
CA ALA A 42 0.70 2.67 -14.68
C ALA A 42 0.37 3.03 -16.14
N PRO A 43 -0.82 2.64 -16.64
CA PRO A 43 -1.24 2.99 -17.99
C PRO A 43 -1.31 4.51 -18.14
N ALA A 44 -0.84 5.03 -19.28
CA ALA A 44 -0.83 6.47 -19.54
C ALA A 44 -2.24 7.11 -19.55
N SER A 45 -3.27 6.30 -19.78
CA SER A 45 -4.67 6.71 -19.68
C SER A 45 -5.53 5.53 -19.24
N VAL A 46 -6.47 5.77 -18.33
CA VAL A 46 -7.52 4.83 -17.96
C VAL A 46 -8.79 5.24 -18.71
N GLY A 47 -9.49 4.27 -19.31
CA GLY A 47 -10.76 4.55 -19.99
C GLY A 47 -11.80 5.11 -19.01
N ALA A 48 -12.72 5.96 -19.49
CA ALA A 48 -13.72 6.60 -18.63
C ALA A 48 -14.58 5.59 -17.84
N ASP A 49 -14.82 4.41 -18.41
CA ASP A 49 -15.60 3.33 -17.78
C ASP A 49 -14.90 2.74 -16.54
N HIS A 50 -13.57 2.85 -16.47
CA HIS A 50 -12.73 2.39 -15.36
C HIS A 50 -12.35 3.52 -14.40
N ALA A 51 -12.87 4.74 -14.62
CA ALA A 51 -12.56 5.88 -13.76
C ALA A 51 -13.09 5.70 -12.34
N ALA A 52 -14.04 4.80 -12.08
CA ALA A 52 -14.49 4.53 -10.70
C ALA A 52 -13.68 3.42 -10.00
N ASP A 53 -12.80 2.71 -10.72
CA ASP A 53 -12.11 1.55 -10.16
C ASP A 53 -11.15 1.97 -9.03
N TYR A 54 -10.62 3.20 -9.06
CA TYR A 54 -9.73 3.69 -8.00
C TYR A 54 -10.44 3.97 -6.67
N ILE A 55 -11.77 4.16 -6.65
CA ILE A 55 -12.57 4.30 -5.41
C ILE A 55 -13.28 3.00 -5.00
N SER A 56 -13.07 1.90 -5.72
CA SER A 56 -13.71 0.62 -5.41
C SER A 56 -13.43 0.16 -3.97
N GLU A 57 -12.18 0.26 -3.54
CA GLU A 57 -11.74 -0.05 -2.18
C GLU A 57 -12.44 0.82 -1.13
N VAL A 58 -12.61 2.11 -1.41
CA VAL A 58 -13.31 3.06 -0.53
C VAL A 58 -14.77 2.69 -0.38
N ARG A 59 -15.45 2.34 -1.49
CA ARG A 59 -16.85 1.90 -1.46
C ARG A 59 -17.02 0.61 -0.68
N GLU A 60 -16.15 -0.37 -0.88
CA GLU A 60 -16.19 -1.61 -0.12
C GLU A 60 -15.98 -1.37 1.38
N LEU A 61 -15.10 -0.42 1.75
CA LEU A 61 -14.95 -0.01 3.14
C LEU A 61 -16.22 0.64 3.70
N GLN A 62 -16.92 1.48 2.92
CA GLN A 62 -18.21 2.07 3.32
C GLN A 62 -19.31 1.02 3.47
N ASP A 63 -19.32 -0.02 2.65
CA ASP A 63 -20.30 -1.11 2.74
C ASP A 63 -20.09 -1.97 4.00
N ARG A 64 -18.87 -1.98 4.54
CA ARG A 64 -18.47 -2.78 5.71
C ARG A 64 -18.42 -1.99 7.02
N THR A 65 -18.68 -0.70 6.97
CA THR A 65 -18.64 0.19 8.15
C THR A 65 -19.86 1.09 8.21
N GLU A 66 -20.38 1.33 9.41
CA GLU A 66 -21.51 2.23 9.61
C GLU A 66 -21.17 3.70 9.28
N PRO A 67 -22.15 4.49 8.80
CA PRO A 67 -22.01 5.94 8.72
C PRO A 67 -21.69 6.55 10.10
N GLY A 68 -20.82 7.55 10.14
CA GLY A 68 -20.26 8.16 11.33
C GLY A 68 -19.04 7.45 11.93
N ALA A 69 -18.67 6.26 11.45
CA ALA A 69 -17.56 5.48 12.03
C ALA A 69 -16.21 6.22 11.99
N LYS A 70 -15.40 6.02 13.04
CA LYS A 70 -14.02 6.49 13.14
C LYS A 70 -13.06 5.35 12.80
N ILE A 71 -12.30 5.53 11.73
CA ILE A 71 -11.45 4.48 11.15
C ILE A 71 -9.99 4.92 11.26
N GLY A 72 -9.21 4.19 12.05
CA GLY A 72 -7.77 4.37 12.19
C GLY A 72 -7.02 3.86 10.97
N MET A 73 -6.18 4.69 10.34
CA MET A 73 -5.33 4.29 9.22
C MET A 73 -3.91 4.81 9.38
N THR A 74 -2.90 3.99 9.10
CA THR A 74 -1.47 4.40 9.15
C THR A 74 -1.11 5.41 8.04
N GLY A 75 -1.93 5.47 6.98
CA GLY A 75 -1.88 6.51 5.96
C GLY A 75 -3.23 6.57 5.26
N GLY A 76 -3.94 7.71 5.35
CA GLY A 76 -5.30 7.84 4.84
C GLY A 76 -5.40 7.87 3.31
N GLY A 77 -4.43 8.50 2.63
CA GLY A 77 -4.32 8.51 1.16
C GLY A 77 -5.64 8.79 0.44
N LEU A 78 -5.88 8.00 -0.61
CA LEU A 78 -7.09 8.04 -1.43
C LEU A 78 -8.36 7.84 -0.59
N THR A 79 -8.33 6.90 0.35
CA THR A 79 -9.45 6.62 1.25
C THR A 79 -9.88 7.86 2.03
N ALA A 80 -8.96 8.61 2.62
CA ALA A 80 -9.29 9.82 3.37
C ALA A 80 -9.87 10.96 2.52
N TYR A 81 -9.56 11.00 1.20
CA TYR A 81 -10.12 12.01 0.31
C TYR A 81 -11.53 11.69 -0.16
N PHE A 82 -11.86 10.41 -0.33
CA PHE A 82 -13.10 9.98 -0.99
C PHE A 82 -14.08 9.25 -0.09
N ILE A 83 -13.72 8.91 1.16
CA ILE A 83 -14.66 8.33 2.10
C ILE A 83 -15.77 9.33 2.42
N GLU A 84 -17.01 8.87 2.38
CA GLU A 84 -18.17 9.71 2.71
C GLU A 84 -18.81 9.25 4.02
N ASP A 85 -19.12 10.22 4.87
CA ASP A 85 -19.79 10.03 6.16
C ASP A 85 -19.06 9.04 7.10
N ARG A 86 -17.72 9.05 7.08
CA ARG A 86 -16.84 8.41 8.07
C ARG A 86 -15.67 9.33 8.34
N THR A 87 -15.06 9.19 9.51
CA THR A 87 -13.87 9.96 9.88
C THR A 87 -12.65 9.07 9.78
N ILE A 88 -11.68 9.44 8.93
CA ILE A 88 -10.36 8.80 8.96
C ILE A 88 -9.52 9.45 10.06
N VAL A 89 -9.08 8.63 11.00
CA VAL A 89 -8.16 8.99 12.06
C VAL A 89 -6.78 8.53 11.61
N ASN A 90 -5.89 9.47 11.30
CA ASN A 90 -4.52 9.11 10.96
C ASN A 90 -3.82 8.53 12.20
N LEU A 91 -3.15 7.38 12.08
CA LEU A 91 -2.44 6.74 13.18
C LEU A 91 -0.95 7.10 13.21
N ASP A 92 -0.50 7.94 12.28
CA ASP A 92 0.83 8.54 12.30
C ASP A 92 0.87 9.73 13.29
N GLY A 93 1.76 9.64 14.28
CA GLY A 93 1.80 10.42 15.51
C GLY A 93 1.39 11.90 15.39
N LEU A 94 2.30 12.78 14.95
CA LEU A 94 2.02 14.22 14.88
C LEU A 94 0.99 14.59 13.82
N ILE A 95 0.76 13.73 12.83
CA ILE A 95 -0.23 13.98 11.79
C ILE A 95 -1.64 13.85 12.35
N ASN A 96 -1.85 12.97 13.34
CA ASN A 96 -3.09 12.93 14.12
C ASN A 96 -3.25 14.19 14.97
N SER A 97 -2.41 14.31 16.00
CA SER A 97 -2.43 15.44 16.92
C SER A 97 -1.18 15.47 17.81
N PRO A 98 -0.82 16.63 18.39
CA PRO A 98 0.20 16.71 19.41
C PRO A 98 -0.06 15.77 20.61
N GLU A 99 -1.31 15.68 21.05
CA GLU A 99 -1.72 14.84 22.20
C GLU A 99 -1.53 13.36 21.90
N TYR A 100 -1.91 12.89 20.71
CA TYR A 100 -1.68 11.51 20.30
C TYR A 100 -0.19 11.20 20.24
N PHE A 101 0.64 12.11 19.70
CA PHE A 101 2.09 11.93 19.69
C PHE A 101 2.68 11.83 21.11
N ILE A 102 2.22 12.64 22.06
CA ILE A 102 2.61 12.52 23.47
C ILE A 102 2.14 11.18 24.07
N ALA A 103 0.92 10.74 23.75
CA ALA A 103 0.38 9.46 24.20
C ALA A 103 1.23 8.29 23.67
N MET A 104 1.64 8.32 22.40
CA MET A 104 2.55 7.31 21.83
C MET A 104 3.90 7.27 22.56
N LYS A 105 4.54 8.43 22.78
CA LYS A 105 5.82 8.49 23.51
C LYS A 105 5.74 8.00 24.96
N SER A 106 4.55 8.04 25.56
CA SER A 106 4.31 7.59 26.93
C SER A 106 3.68 6.19 27.01
N ALA A 107 3.59 5.47 25.88
CA ALA A 107 2.96 4.16 25.77
C ALA A 107 1.49 4.14 26.24
N LYS A 108 0.75 5.23 25.97
CA LYS A 108 -0.68 5.43 26.30
C LYS A 108 -1.54 5.77 25.08
N ALA A 109 -1.04 5.47 23.88
CA ALA A 109 -1.79 5.73 22.66
C ALA A 109 -3.11 4.94 22.59
N ASN A 110 -3.15 3.76 23.19
CA ASN A 110 -4.38 2.99 23.36
C ASN A 110 -5.45 3.77 24.16
N ASP A 111 -5.07 4.42 25.28
CA ASP A 111 -6.00 5.19 26.12
C ASP A 111 -6.58 6.38 25.33
N PHE A 112 -5.76 7.00 24.49
CA PHE A 112 -6.20 8.08 23.61
C PHE A 112 -7.21 7.60 22.58
N LEU A 113 -6.97 6.45 21.94
CA LEU A 113 -7.87 5.88 20.94
C LEU A 113 -9.18 5.36 21.58
N ASP A 114 -9.10 4.81 22.80
CA ASP A 114 -10.27 4.44 23.60
C ASP A 114 -11.16 5.65 23.91
N ALA A 115 -10.55 6.75 24.40
CA ALA A 115 -11.26 7.99 24.72
C ALA A 115 -11.87 8.66 23.47
N MET A 116 -11.26 8.47 22.31
CA MET A 116 -11.79 8.92 21.03
C MET A 116 -12.99 8.08 20.56
N HIS A 117 -13.21 6.90 21.14
CA HIS A 117 -14.14 5.88 20.65
C HIS A 117 -13.83 5.50 19.20
N LEU A 118 -12.60 5.00 18.97
CA LEU A 118 -12.24 4.45 17.67
C LEU A 118 -13.08 3.21 17.37
N ASP A 119 -13.63 3.10 16.16
CA ASP A 119 -14.52 1.98 15.79
C ASP A 119 -13.78 0.88 15.03
N TYR A 120 -12.88 1.28 14.14
CA TYR A 120 -12.16 0.36 13.26
C TYR A 120 -10.69 0.76 13.09
N VAL A 121 -9.87 -0.21 12.68
CA VAL A 121 -8.53 0.02 12.14
C VAL A 121 -8.47 -0.62 10.76
N TYR A 122 -7.96 0.12 9.77
CA TYR A 122 -7.86 -0.31 8.38
C TYR A 122 -6.46 -0.05 7.84
N GLY A 123 -5.78 -1.11 7.39
CA GLY A 123 -4.38 -1.02 6.96
C GLY A 123 -3.76 -2.37 6.61
N GLN A 124 -2.47 -2.37 6.24
CA GLN A 124 -1.75 -3.63 6.04
C GLN A 124 -1.69 -4.42 7.34
N LYS A 125 -2.15 -5.67 7.30
CA LYS A 125 -2.20 -6.57 8.46
C LYS A 125 -0.87 -6.62 9.22
N TYR A 126 0.23 -6.88 8.52
CA TYR A 126 1.55 -6.97 9.13
C TYR A 126 1.96 -5.66 9.85
N VAL A 127 1.68 -4.50 9.26
CA VAL A 127 2.00 -3.21 9.87
C VAL A 127 1.21 -3.02 11.16
N ILE A 128 -0.08 -3.35 11.14
CA ILE A 128 -0.95 -3.16 12.31
C ILE A 128 -0.61 -4.15 13.43
N THR A 129 -0.38 -5.43 13.11
CA THR A 129 -0.30 -6.49 14.13
C THR A 129 1.12 -6.82 14.58
N GLU A 130 2.14 -6.57 13.75
CA GLU A 130 3.50 -7.03 14.03
C GLU A 130 4.53 -5.90 14.15
N SER A 131 4.25 -4.72 13.60
CA SER A 131 5.23 -3.62 13.56
C SER A 131 5.04 -2.63 14.71
N ASP A 132 6.16 -2.16 15.25
CA ASP A 132 6.15 -1.04 16.18
C ASP A 132 5.77 0.27 15.45
N PRO A 133 5.00 1.16 16.09
CA PRO A 133 4.47 1.03 17.46
C PRO A 133 3.10 0.33 17.53
N TYR A 134 2.50 -0.02 16.40
CA TYR A 134 1.10 -0.43 16.30
C TYR A 134 0.80 -1.76 16.99
N LYS A 135 1.72 -2.72 16.94
CA LYS A 135 1.60 -3.99 17.65
C LYS A 135 1.27 -3.80 19.12
N GLU A 136 2.01 -2.91 19.79
CA GLU A 136 1.82 -2.65 21.23
C GLU A 136 0.55 -1.83 21.49
N ILE A 137 0.24 -0.85 20.63
CA ILE A 137 -0.97 -0.02 20.73
C ILE A 137 -2.25 -0.87 20.62
N PHE A 138 -2.23 -1.86 19.72
CA PHE A 138 -3.39 -2.66 19.36
C PHE A 138 -3.40 -4.07 19.95
N ALA A 139 -2.43 -4.39 20.80
CA ALA A 139 -2.35 -5.68 21.47
C ALA A 139 -3.68 -6.01 22.17
N SER A 140 -4.31 -7.13 21.79
CA SER A 140 -5.62 -7.59 22.29
C SER A 140 -6.80 -6.63 22.09
N ARG A 141 -6.71 -5.70 21.13
CA ARG A 141 -7.72 -4.65 20.88
C ARG A 141 -8.30 -4.69 19.47
N LEU A 142 -8.02 -5.74 18.70
CA LEU A 142 -8.47 -5.89 17.33
C LEU A 142 -9.16 -7.23 17.14
N ASP A 143 -10.31 -7.20 16.50
CA ASP A 143 -10.95 -8.38 15.92
C ASP A 143 -10.96 -8.24 14.39
N GLU A 144 -10.49 -9.27 13.69
CA GLU A 144 -10.36 -9.22 12.22
C GLU A 144 -11.71 -9.39 11.55
N VAL A 145 -12.16 -8.37 10.82
CA VAL A 145 -13.43 -8.40 10.08
C VAL A 145 -13.22 -9.04 8.71
N GLY A 146 -12.12 -8.70 8.04
CA GLY A 146 -11.75 -9.28 6.75
C GLY A 146 -10.84 -8.39 5.92
N THR A 147 -10.34 -8.94 4.82
CA THR A 147 -9.51 -8.21 3.85
C THR A 147 -10.36 -7.63 2.74
N ILE A 148 -10.16 -6.35 2.45
CA ILE A 148 -10.75 -5.65 1.31
C ILE A 148 -9.75 -5.76 0.17
N LYS A 149 -10.20 -6.28 -0.98
CA LYS A 149 -9.32 -6.46 -2.13
C LYS A 149 -9.19 -5.14 -2.86
N GLY A 150 -7.98 -4.60 -2.86
CA GLY A 150 -7.66 -3.29 -3.41
C GLY A 150 -6.21 -3.24 -3.85
N PHE A 151 -5.70 -2.02 -4.07
CA PHE A 151 -4.31 -1.83 -4.48
C PHE A 151 -3.34 -2.43 -3.46
N ASP A 152 -3.61 -2.21 -2.17
CA ASP A 152 -2.75 -2.67 -1.09
C ASP A 152 -3.29 -3.89 -0.30
N ASN A 153 -4.48 -4.39 -0.65
CA ASN A 153 -5.15 -5.51 0.04
C ASN A 153 -5.16 -5.36 1.58
N PHE A 154 -5.64 -4.21 2.06
CA PHE A 154 -5.71 -3.91 3.48
C PHE A 154 -6.74 -4.76 4.21
N THR A 155 -6.49 -4.97 5.50
CA THR A 155 -7.39 -5.69 6.41
C THR A 155 -8.14 -4.70 7.28
N LEU A 156 -9.44 -4.91 7.41
CA LEU A 156 -10.32 -4.20 8.31
C LEU A 156 -10.41 -4.98 9.63
N PHE A 157 -10.19 -4.25 10.72
CA PHE A 157 -10.32 -4.74 12.09
C PHE A 157 -11.35 -3.92 12.83
N LYS A 158 -12.21 -4.57 13.63
CA LYS A 158 -13.03 -3.88 14.63
C LYS A 158 -12.14 -3.56 15.81
N TYR A 159 -12.17 -2.31 16.26
CA TYR A 159 -11.44 -1.89 17.45
C TYR A 159 -12.23 -2.26 18.71
N LEU A 160 -11.53 -2.83 19.69
CA LEU A 160 -12.10 -3.28 20.96
C LEU A 160 -11.57 -2.39 22.09
N ILE A 161 -12.51 -1.82 22.85
CA ILE A 161 -12.18 -1.11 24.09
C ILE A 161 -12.14 -2.14 25.21
N ASN A 162 -10.95 -2.43 25.71
CA ASN A 162 -10.78 -3.29 26.89
C ASN A 162 -11.18 -2.48 28.13
N GLN A 163 -12.20 -2.94 28.87
CA GLN A 163 -12.61 -2.37 30.15
C GLN A 163 -11.60 -2.66 31.26
#